data_AF-A0A5N7D489-F1
#
_entry.id   AF-A0A5N7D489-F1
#
_cell.length_a   1.000
_cell.length_b   1.000
_cell.length_c   1.000
_cell.angle_alpha   90.00
_cell.angle_beta   90.00
_cell.angle_gamma   90.00
#
_symmetry.space_group_name_H-M   'P 1'
#
loop_
_entity.id
_entity.type
_entity.pdbx_description
1 polymer ?
#
loop_
_entity_poly.entity_id
_entity_poly.type
_entity_poly.pdbx_seq_one_letter_code
_entity_poly.pdbx_strand_id
1 'polypeptide(L)'
;MIHELPLLQEPNPWDGSDQFHPVQETGCSYDLIVPFSDSCEAPLHSLERLADIMFSAEHMLSILNNPRYLARFREFLLEERPRSLELLTYYLNTCKALKAIEYANALVRCAVDLPPPTIAVKEPVGESSNPALQRRVHEVLQALTDEELPAFITSRCIEITSRVVEERVRGTLPRKFQGTSDALAEVFCLTDPSRRDNPIIFASGEFHRTTQYGMDYVLGRNCRFLQGPKTNPNSVRRIREAIEAGRHHSELFLNYRRDGSPFMNLLQCAPLCDSQGTVRYFIGAQIDVSGLAMEGAQMDSLCALLDRQRNMEAGADVEEDATIKEDIRADELRELSELFSPRELNVVHQVGGSLFKPVPAVYDRDWKGHTRTWSTADTVEMEVIRDRDIKTALFRGSLTGVYENYLLVRPYPSLRILFTSPALQIPGILQSSFLSRIGGSASIREELLDAFMAGNSVTAHIKWVTRFNPQGRDRWVHCTPLLASNGEVGVWMVVVVDDH
;
A
#
# COMPACT_ATOMS: atom_id res chain seq x y z
N MET A 1 38.71 -49.89 35.39
CA MET A 1 37.48 -49.96 36.20
C MET A 1 36.96 -48.53 36.26
N ILE A 2 36.20 -48.09 35.25
CA ILE A 2 34.74 -48.22 35.14
C ILE A 2 34.08 -47.66 36.41
N HIS A 3 33.76 -46.37 36.38
CA HIS A 3 32.72 -45.82 37.25
C HIS A 3 31.40 -45.99 36.51
N GLU A 4 30.71 -47.08 36.82
CA GLU A 4 29.33 -47.34 36.43
C GLU A 4 28.43 -46.23 36.96
N LEU A 5 27.60 -45.68 36.07
CA LEU A 5 26.52 -44.76 36.42
C LEU A 5 25.51 -45.49 37.34
N PRO A 6 24.90 -44.81 38.33
CA PRO A 6 23.90 -45.42 39.18
C PRO A 6 22.65 -45.84 38.38
N LEU A 7 22.04 -46.93 38.83
CA LEU A 7 20.86 -47.57 38.23
C LEU A 7 19.66 -46.59 38.17
N LEU A 8 19.02 -46.52 37.01
CA LEU A 8 17.96 -45.60 36.58
C LEU A 8 16.60 -45.75 37.32
N GLN A 9 16.57 -46.30 38.53
CA GLN A 9 15.32 -46.69 39.20
C GLN A 9 15.33 -46.45 40.73
N GLU A 10 15.86 -45.32 41.19
CA GLU A 10 15.37 -44.79 42.47
C GLU A 10 14.06 -44.02 42.23
N PRO A 11 12.95 -44.39 42.87
CA PRO A 11 11.71 -43.62 42.80
C PRO A 11 11.98 -42.24 43.40
N ASN A 12 11.68 -41.20 42.61
CA ASN A 12 11.89 -39.81 43.00
C ASN A 12 11.13 -39.53 44.32
N PRO A 13 11.77 -39.01 45.37
CA PRO A 13 11.10 -38.73 46.65
C PRO A 13 9.98 -37.66 46.57
N TRP A 14 9.84 -37.03 45.41
CA TRP A 14 8.80 -36.04 45.10
C TRP A 14 7.66 -36.58 44.23
N ASP A 15 7.66 -37.88 43.91
CA ASP A 15 6.63 -38.51 43.09
C ASP A 15 5.31 -38.56 43.89
N GLY A 16 4.41 -37.61 43.62
CA GLY A 16 3.16 -37.36 44.37
C GLY A 16 3.06 -36.00 45.08
N SER A 17 4.01 -35.08 44.82
CA SER A 17 3.92 -33.69 45.28
C SER A 17 2.96 -32.85 44.42
N ASP A 18 1.91 -32.30 45.03
CA ASP A 18 0.95 -31.37 44.38
C ASP A 18 1.59 -30.10 43.80
N GLN A 19 2.82 -29.77 44.19
CA GLN A 19 3.56 -28.63 43.62
C GLN A 19 4.18 -28.92 42.24
N PHE A 20 4.29 -30.20 41.86
CA PHE A 20 4.89 -30.63 40.59
C PHE A 20 3.98 -31.53 39.75
N HIS A 21 2.73 -31.74 40.17
CA HIS A 21 1.72 -32.28 39.29
C HIS A 21 1.43 -31.26 38.17
N PRO A 22 1.61 -31.62 36.89
CA PRO A 22 1.23 -30.74 35.80
C PRO A 22 -0.26 -30.48 35.91
N VAL A 23 -0.67 -29.23 35.71
CA VAL A 23 -2.07 -28.84 35.55
C VAL A 23 -2.69 -29.85 34.57
N GLN A 24 -3.76 -30.52 34.97
CA GLN A 24 -4.54 -31.39 34.09
C GLN A 24 -5.21 -30.52 33.00
N GLU A 25 -4.41 -30.07 32.04
CA GLU A 25 -4.93 -29.55 30.78
C GLU A 25 -5.29 -30.77 29.94
N THR A 26 -6.59 -30.97 29.80
CA THR A 26 -7.17 -32.06 29.03
C THR A 26 -6.72 -32.00 27.57
N GLY A 27 -5.88 -32.94 27.16
CA GLY A 27 -5.95 -33.55 25.81
C GLY A 27 -4.95 -33.12 24.75
N CYS A 28 -4.21 -32.01 24.89
CA CYS A 28 -3.40 -31.49 23.75
C CYS A 28 -1.90 -31.28 24.04
N SER A 29 -1.41 -31.65 25.22
CA SER A 29 -0.05 -31.29 25.68
C SER A 29 1.09 -32.08 25.01
N TYR A 30 0.80 -33.15 24.28
CA TYR A 30 1.82 -34.04 23.70
C TYR A 30 1.92 -34.01 22.16
N ASP A 31 1.03 -33.28 21.48
CA ASP A 31 1.07 -33.15 20.03
C ASP A 31 2.03 -32.02 19.63
N LEU A 32 3.16 -32.38 19.00
CA LEU A 32 4.14 -31.43 18.47
C LEU A 32 3.55 -30.50 17.38
N ILE A 33 2.38 -30.84 16.86
CA ILE A 33 1.58 -30.06 15.91
C ILE A 33 0.12 -30.24 16.31
N VAL A 34 -0.53 -29.17 16.76
CA VAL A 34 -1.96 -29.18 17.08
C VAL A 34 -2.73 -29.50 15.79
N PRO A 35 -3.61 -30.53 15.77
CA PRO A 35 -4.45 -30.77 14.61
C PRO A 35 -5.37 -29.57 14.40
N PHE A 36 -5.36 -29.04 13.17
CA PHE A 36 -6.16 -27.90 12.75
C PHE A 36 -7.63 -28.14 13.15
N SER A 37 -8.15 -27.33 14.07
CA SER A 37 -9.56 -27.31 14.42
C SER A 37 -10.17 -26.01 13.89
N ASP A 38 -11.18 -26.13 13.03
CA ASP A 38 -11.86 -25.01 12.35
C ASP A 38 -12.61 -24.05 13.31
N SER A 39 -12.47 -24.22 14.63
CA SER A 39 -13.31 -23.56 15.63
C SER A 39 -12.55 -22.79 16.71
N CYS A 40 -11.21 -22.68 16.63
CA CYS A 40 -10.42 -21.87 17.57
C CYS A 40 -9.46 -20.97 16.79
N GLU A 41 -9.87 -19.73 16.56
CA GLU A 41 -9.12 -18.73 15.77
C GLU A 41 -7.76 -18.42 16.41
N ALA A 42 -6.71 -19.06 15.90
CA ALA A 42 -5.34 -18.70 16.24
C ALA A 42 -5.00 -17.27 15.78
N PRO A 43 -4.17 -16.50 16.52
CA PRO A 43 -3.78 -15.13 16.17
C PRO A 43 -3.06 -14.98 14.82
N LEU A 44 -2.60 -16.09 14.21
CA LEU A 44 -2.03 -16.15 12.85
C LEU A 44 -3.05 -15.78 11.75
N HIS A 45 -4.36 -15.87 12.01
CA HIS A 45 -5.42 -15.51 11.05
C HIS A 45 -5.71 -14.01 10.94
N SER A 46 -5.21 -13.20 11.87
CA SER A 46 -5.53 -11.77 11.92
C SER A 46 -4.99 -11.00 10.70
N LEU A 47 -3.74 -11.25 10.31
CA LEU A 47 -3.09 -10.58 9.18
C LEU A 47 -3.61 -11.07 7.82
N GLU A 48 -3.88 -12.36 7.67
CA GLU A 48 -4.46 -12.89 6.43
C GLU A 48 -5.88 -12.35 6.21
N ARG A 49 -6.71 -12.34 7.26
CA ARG A 49 -8.05 -11.74 7.23
C ARG A 49 -7.97 -10.24 6.95
N LEU A 50 -7.03 -9.54 7.59
CA LEU A 50 -6.82 -8.12 7.34
C LEU A 50 -6.39 -7.86 5.88
N ALA A 51 -5.51 -8.68 5.31
CA ALA A 51 -5.11 -8.57 3.91
C ALA A 51 -6.30 -8.83 2.96
N ASP A 52 -7.10 -9.87 3.23
CA ASP A 52 -8.31 -10.17 2.47
C ASP A 52 -9.29 -8.98 2.50
N ILE A 53 -9.50 -8.37 3.67
CA ILE A 53 -10.36 -7.17 3.82
C ILE A 53 -9.73 -5.95 3.11
N MET A 54 -8.43 -5.74 3.28
CA MET A 54 -7.69 -4.60 2.74
C MET A 54 -7.73 -4.54 1.21
N PHE A 55 -7.69 -5.68 0.53
CA PHE A 55 -7.77 -5.77 -0.93
C PHE A 55 -9.16 -6.22 -1.43
N SER A 56 -10.19 -6.14 -0.58
CA SER A 56 -11.55 -6.52 -0.94
C SER A 56 -12.28 -5.46 -1.77
N ALA A 57 -13.29 -5.89 -2.52
CA ALA A 57 -14.22 -4.98 -3.18
C ALA A 57 -15.03 -4.15 -2.16
N GLU A 58 -15.24 -4.64 -0.94
CA GLU A 58 -15.90 -3.87 0.12
C GLU A 58 -15.06 -2.66 0.54
N HIS A 59 -13.74 -2.81 0.64
CA HIS A 59 -12.85 -1.69 0.91
C HIS A 59 -12.85 -0.68 -0.24
N MET A 60 -12.85 -1.17 -1.49
CA MET A 60 -12.99 -0.29 -2.65
C MET A 60 -14.30 0.51 -2.60
N LEU A 61 -15.42 -0.14 -2.26
CA LEU A 61 -16.72 0.54 -2.11
C LEU A 61 -16.71 1.54 -0.96
N SER A 62 -16.05 1.25 0.17
CA SER A 62 -15.87 2.19 1.28
C SER A 62 -15.16 3.48 0.83
N ILE A 63 -14.15 3.34 -0.05
CA ILE A 63 -13.45 4.49 -0.65
C ILE A 63 -14.37 5.25 -1.61
N LEU A 64 -15.08 4.54 -2.50
CA LEU A 64 -15.89 5.15 -3.55
C LEU A 64 -17.16 5.84 -3.03
N ASN A 65 -17.76 5.32 -1.95
CA ASN A 65 -19.01 5.84 -1.38
C ASN A 65 -18.79 7.02 -0.43
N ASN A 66 -17.56 7.26 0.04
CA ASN A 66 -17.26 8.39 0.90
C ASN A 66 -16.61 9.53 0.09
N PRO A 67 -17.22 10.73 0.02
CA PRO A 67 -16.69 11.84 -0.77
C PRO A 67 -15.26 12.24 -0.41
N ARG A 68 -14.86 12.11 0.87
CA ARG A 68 -13.50 12.45 1.31
C ARG A 68 -12.48 11.43 0.82
N TYR A 69 -12.80 10.14 0.89
CA TYR A 69 -11.90 9.08 0.43
C TYR A 69 -11.83 9.02 -1.09
N LEU A 70 -12.97 9.22 -1.77
CA LEU A 70 -13.02 9.33 -3.22
C LEU A 70 -12.18 10.51 -3.74
N ALA A 71 -12.19 11.66 -3.08
CA ALA A 71 -11.36 12.81 -3.45
C ALA A 71 -9.87 12.46 -3.39
N ARG A 72 -9.40 11.86 -2.28
CA ARG A 72 -8.01 11.40 -2.13
C ARG A 72 -7.63 10.34 -3.16
N PHE A 73 -8.52 9.39 -3.42
CA PHE A 73 -8.30 8.35 -4.43
C PHE A 73 -8.20 8.95 -5.84
N ARG A 74 -9.04 9.94 -6.16
CA ARG A 74 -8.98 10.67 -7.43
C ARG A 74 -7.69 11.48 -7.57
N GLU A 75 -7.24 12.15 -6.51
CA GLU A 75 -5.95 12.87 -6.48
C GLU A 75 -4.79 11.90 -6.78
N PHE A 76 -4.76 10.74 -6.13
CA PHE A 76 -3.80 9.68 -6.43
C PHE A 76 -3.83 9.24 -7.90
N LEU A 77 -5.02 8.99 -8.47
CA LEU A 77 -5.12 8.61 -9.88
C LEU A 77 -4.64 9.72 -10.82
N LEU A 78 -4.85 11.00 -10.48
CA LEU A 78 -4.37 12.13 -11.27
C LEU A 78 -2.85 12.22 -11.29
N GLU A 79 -2.20 11.92 -10.16
CA GLU A 79 -0.76 12.05 -9.99
C GLU A 79 0.01 10.83 -10.53
N GLU A 80 -0.42 9.61 -10.18
CA GLU A 80 0.32 8.39 -10.49
C GLU A 80 -0.23 7.61 -11.68
N ARG A 81 -1.54 7.67 -11.95
CA ARG A 81 -2.23 6.78 -12.91
C ARG A 81 -3.32 7.46 -13.74
N PRO A 82 -2.97 8.44 -14.59
CA PRO A 82 -3.95 9.24 -15.31
C PRO A 82 -4.85 8.41 -16.26
N ARG A 83 -4.35 7.27 -16.77
CA ARG A 83 -5.15 6.37 -17.63
C ARG A 83 -6.32 5.73 -16.89
N SER A 84 -6.19 5.51 -15.58
CA SER A 84 -7.21 4.86 -14.77
C SER A 84 -8.32 5.83 -14.34
N LEU A 85 -8.13 7.15 -14.56
CA LEU A 85 -9.16 8.16 -14.34
C LEU A 85 -10.37 7.98 -15.28
N GLU A 86 -10.13 7.54 -16.51
CA GLU A 86 -11.21 7.22 -17.46
C GLU A 86 -12.07 6.07 -16.94
N LEU A 87 -11.44 5.06 -16.32
CA LEU A 87 -12.13 3.92 -15.72
C LEU A 87 -12.99 4.34 -14.52
N LEU A 88 -12.45 5.20 -13.63
CA LEU A 88 -13.22 5.76 -12.51
C LEU A 88 -14.39 6.61 -13.01
N THR A 89 -14.17 7.44 -14.02
CA THR A 89 -15.23 8.28 -14.60
C THR A 89 -16.32 7.42 -15.24
N TYR A 90 -15.92 6.34 -15.93
CA TYR A 90 -16.86 5.37 -16.48
C TYR A 90 -17.67 4.68 -15.37
N TYR A 91 -17.02 4.24 -14.28
CA TYR A 91 -17.69 3.68 -13.11
C TYR A 91 -18.75 4.62 -12.55
N LEU A 92 -18.38 5.87 -12.22
CA LEU A 92 -19.29 6.85 -11.61
C LEU A 92 -20.48 7.17 -12.52
N ASN A 93 -20.26 7.31 -13.84
CA ASN A 93 -21.35 7.53 -14.80
C ASN A 93 -22.29 6.32 -14.91
N THR A 94 -21.73 5.10 -14.83
CA THR A 94 -22.51 3.86 -14.89
C THR A 94 -23.35 3.67 -13.62
N CYS A 95 -22.77 3.98 -12.45
CA CYS A 95 -23.49 4.01 -11.17
C CYS A 95 -24.59 5.08 -11.17
N LYS A 96 -24.31 6.28 -11.69
CA LYS A 96 -25.31 7.34 -11.86
C LYS A 96 -26.48 6.88 -12.73
N ALA A 97 -26.21 6.16 -13.82
CA ALA A 97 -27.25 5.61 -14.68
C ALA A 97 -28.09 4.53 -13.97
N LEU A 98 -27.47 3.66 -13.17
CA LEU A 98 -28.22 2.69 -12.35
C LEU A 98 -29.10 3.38 -11.31
N LYS A 99 -28.56 4.36 -10.58
CA LYS A 99 -29.31 5.14 -9.58
C LYS A 99 -30.47 5.91 -10.21
N ALA A 100 -30.32 6.38 -11.46
CA ALA A 100 -31.41 7.02 -12.19
C ALA A 100 -32.55 6.04 -12.54
N ILE A 101 -32.22 4.78 -12.86
CA ILE A 101 -33.22 3.71 -13.07
C ILE A 101 -33.92 3.37 -11.75
N GLU A 102 -33.18 3.27 -10.65
CA GLU A 102 -33.74 3.02 -9.31
C GLU A 102 -34.70 4.14 -8.89
N TYR A 103 -34.31 5.40 -9.08
CA TYR A 103 -35.18 6.56 -8.85
C TYR A 103 -36.43 6.52 -9.74
N ALA A 104 -36.29 6.18 -11.03
CA ALA A 104 -37.45 6.04 -11.92
C ALA A 104 -38.41 4.94 -11.45
N ASN A 105 -37.89 3.80 -10.98
CA ASN A 105 -38.70 2.72 -10.41
C ASN A 105 -39.40 3.17 -9.11
N ALA A 106 -38.72 3.93 -8.25
CA ALA A 106 -39.31 4.50 -7.04
C ALA A 106 -40.47 5.45 -7.38
N LEU A 107 -40.33 6.27 -8.43
CA LEU A 107 -41.41 7.13 -8.93
C LEU A 107 -42.60 6.31 -9.46
N VAL A 108 -42.35 5.22 -10.21
CA VAL A 108 -43.41 4.35 -10.73
C VAL A 108 -44.23 3.75 -9.59
N ARG A 109 -43.55 3.15 -8.60
CA ARG A 109 -44.19 2.58 -7.39
C ARG A 109 -45.05 3.63 -6.65
N CYS A 110 -44.62 4.89 -6.69
CA CYS A 110 -45.24 5.99 -5.97
C CYS A 110 -46.39 6.70 -6.71
N ALA A 111 -46.38 6.72 -8.05
CA ALA A 111 -47.25 7.57 -8.86
C ALA A 111 -48.17 6.80 -9.81
N VAL A 112 -47.78 5.60 -10.26
CA VAL A 112 -48.53 4.84 -11.27
C VAL A 112 -49.38 3.74 -10.65
N ASP A 113 -48.93 3.13 -9.56
CA ASP A 113 -49.64 2.02 -8.91
C ASP A 113 -50.72 2.46 -7.89
N LEU A 114 -50.88 3.78 -7.67
CA LEU A 114 -52.01 4.40 -6.96
C LEU A 114 -52.79 5.36 -7.89
N PRO A 115 -53.52 4.85 -8.89
CA PRO A 115 -54.28 5.69 -9.79
C PRO A 115 -55.43 6.41 -9.04
N PRO A 116 -55.81 7.63 -9.46
CA PRO A 116 -57.04 8.27 -8.99
C PRO A 116 -58.25 7.36 -9.25
N PRO A 117 -59.32 7.42 -8.43
CA PRO A 117 -60.48 6.53 -8.55
C PRO A 117 -61.24 6.64 -9.89
N THR A 118 -60.93 7.64 -10.71
CA THR A 118 -61.48 7.86 -12.05
C THR A 118 -60.78 7.10 -13.18
N ILE A 119 -59.60 6.50 -12.95
CA ILE A 119 -58.79 5.85 -13.99
C ILE A 119 -58.64 4.35 -13.70
N ALA A 120 -59.26 3.51 -14.52
CA ALA A 120 -59.12 2.06 -14.44
C ALA A 120 -57.85 1.60 -15.18
N VAL A 121 -56.85 1.13 -14.42
CA VAL A 121 -55.60 0.58 -14.97
C VAL A 121 -55.70 -0.95 -15.03
N LYS A 122 -55.35 -1.56 -16.17
CA LYS A 122 -55.48 -3.02 -16.41
C LYS A 122 -54.20 -3.82 -16.14
N GLU A 123 -53.03 -3.21 -16.20
CA GLU A 123 -51.73 -3.87 -15.99
C GLU A 123 -50.81 -2.95 -15.18
N PRO A 124 -50.13 -3.44 -14.13
CA PRO A 124 -49.15 -2.65 -13.37
C PRO A 124 -47.91 -2.39 -14.23
N VAL A 125 -47.25 -1.25 -14.01
CA VAL A 125 -45.97 -0.96 -14.67
C VAL A 125 -44.87 -1.70 -13.92
N GLY A 126 -44.27 -2.70 -14.59
CA GLY A 126 -43.17 -3.46 -14.01
C GLY A 126 -41.90 -2.63 -13.82
N GLU A 127 -40.98 -3.14 -13.00
CA GLU A 127 -39.70 -2.49 -12.74
C GLU A 127 -38.78 -2.52 -13.96
N SER A 128 -38.17 -1.38 -14.26
CA SER A 128 -37.14 -1.28 -15.29
C SER A 128 -35.81 -1.75 -14.72
N SER A 129 -35.16 -2.72 -15.38
CA SER A 129 -33.83 -3.20 -15.02
C SER A 129 -32.96 -3.34 -16.26
N ASN A 130 -31.67 -3.03 -16.11
CA ASN A 130 -30.68 -3.21 -17.16
C ASN A 130 -29.55 -4.13 -16.68
N PRO A 131 -29.64 -5.45 -16.90
CA PRO A 131 -28.65 -6.40 -16.42
C PRO A 131 -27.29 -6.26 -17.13
N ALA A 132 -27.24 -5.67 -18.32
CA ALA A 132 -25.97 -5.36 -18.97
C ALA A 132 -25.24 -4.21 -18.27
N LEU A 133 -25.98 -3.22 -17.76
CA LEU A 133 -25.42 -2.11 -16.99
C LEU A 133 -24.90 -2.59 -15.63
N GLN A 134 -25.65 -3.45 -14.94
CA GLN A 134 -25.22 -4.06 -13.67
C GLN A 134 -23.94 -4.88 -13.81
N ARG A 135 -23.84 -5.71 -14.86
CA ARG A 135 -22.61 -6.46 -15.15
C ARG A 135 -21.41 -5.55 -15.40
N ARG A 136 -21.60 -4.47 -16.17
CA ARG A 136 -20.53 -3.49 -16.42
C ARG A 136 -20.05 -2.79 -15.15
N VAL A 137 -20.96 -2.41 -14.24
CA VAL A 137 -20.55 -1.85 -12.93
C VAL A 137 -19.70 -2.84 -12.16
N HIS A 138 -20.12 -4.12 -12.12
CA HIS A 138 -19.38 -5.16 -11.42
C HIS A 138 -17.98 -5.41 -12.03
N GLU A 139 -17.89 -5.54 -13.37
CA GLU A 139 -16.64 -5.73 -14.09
C GLU A 139 -15.66 -4.56 -13.86
N VAL A 140 -16.17 -3.33 -13.88
CA VAL A 140 -15.36 -2.12 -13.64
C VAL A 140 -14.93 -2.02 -12.18
N LEU A 141 -15.82 -2.33 -11.23
CA LEU A 141 -15.47 -2.37 -9.81
C LEU A 141 -14.39 -3.41 -9.55
N GLN A 142 -14.49 -4.59 -10.17
CA GLN A 142 -13.48 -5.63 -10.08
C GLN A 142 -12.14 -5.14 -10.65
N ALA A 143 -12.14 -4.51 -11.83
CA ALA A 143 -10.90 -3.96 -12.41
C ALA A 143 -10.24 -2.89 -11.52
N LEU A 144 -11.04 -1.99 -10.92
CA LEU A 144 -10.55 -1.01 -9.94
C LEU A 144 -9.97 -1.69 -8.70
N THR A 145 -10.63 -2.74 -8.21
CA THR A 145 -10.21 -3.50 -7.02
C THR A 145 -8.95 -4.32 -7.28
N ASP A 146 -8.82 -4.91 -8.46
CA ASP A 146 -7.69 -5.77 -8.80
C ASP A 146 -6.41 -4.98 -9.10
N GLU A 147 -6.51 -3.80 -9.73
CA GLU A 147 -5.34 -3.03 -10.21
C GLU A 147 -5.08 -1.73 -9.45
N GLU A 148 -6.13 -0.96 -9.15
CA GLU A 148 -5.99 0.42 -8.63
C GLU A 148 -5.98 0.47 -7.11
N LEU A 149 -6.82 -0.33 -6.46
CA LEU A 149 -6.86 -0.43 -5.01
C LEU A 149 -5.49 -0.83 -4.43
N PRO A 150 -4.79 -1.88 -4.92
CA PRO A 150 -3.51 -2.27 -4.34
C PRO A 150 -2.45 -1.20 -4.52
N ALA A 151 -2.50 -0.46 -5.62
CA ALA A 151 -1.57 0.62 -5.89
C ALA A 151 -1.80 1.85 -5.01
N PHE A 152 -3.06 2.23 -4.81
CA PHE A 152 -3.43 3.30 -3.90
C PHE A 152 -2.96 2.99 -2.48
N ILE A 153 -3.23 1.77 -2.01
CA ILE A 153 -2.80 1.31 -0.68
C ILE A 153 -1.27 1.29 -0.60
N THR A 154 -0.60 0.78 -1.63
CA THR A 154 0.87 0.74 -1.70
C THR A 154 1.46 2.15 -1.62
N SER A 155 0.95 3.11 -2.40
CA SER A 155 1.44 4.50 -2.38
C SER A 155 1.28 5.14 -0.99
N ARG A 156 0.13 4.93 -0.34
CA ARG A 156 -0.08 5.40 1.03
C ARG A 156 0.88 4.75 2.03
N CYS A 157 1.12 3.45 1.92
CA CYS A 157 2.08 2.74 2.77
C CYS A 157 3.51 3.23 2.54
N ILE A 158 3.89 3.60 1.31
CA ILE A 158 5.21 4.17 1.01
C ILE A 158 5.36 5.53 1.69
N GLU A 159 4.36 6.40 1.63
CA GLU A 159 4.38 7.73 2.28
C GLU A 159 4.60 7.59 3.79
N ILE A 160 3.83 6.70 4.44
CA ILE A 160 3.92 6.47 5.89
C ILE A 160 5.28 5.87 6.25
N THR A 161 5.69 4.83 5.54
CA THR A 161 6.94 4.12 5.81
C THR A 161 8.13 5.04 5.60
N SER A 162 8.08 5.90 4.58
CA SER A 162 9.13 6.88 4.32
C SER A 162 9.31 7.80 5.52
N ARG A 163 8.22 8.38 6.02
CA ARG A 163 8.28 9.24 7.19
C ARG A 163 8.83 8.53 8.43
N VAL A 164 8.41 7.29 8.67
CA VAL A 164 8.86 6.48 9.82
C VAL A 164 10.36 6.17 9.70
N VAL A 165 10.85 5.80 8.51
CA VAL A 165 12.27 5.50 8.32
C VAL A 165 13.13 6.76 8.39
N GLU A 166 12.67 7.91 7.87
CA GLU A 166 13.38 9.20 8.03
C GLU A 166 13.52 9.58 9.51
N GLU A 167 12.44 9.51 10.27
CA GLU A 167 12.44 9.79 11.72
C GLU A 167 13.33 8.80 12.48
N ARG A 168 13.43 7.55 12.02
CA ARG A 168 14.35 6.55 12.58
C ARG A 168 15.81 6.87 12.29
N VAL A 169 16.14 7.17 11.03
CA VAL A 169 17.51 7.51 10.61
C VAL A 169 18.01 8.78 11.31
N ARG A 170 17.12 9.75 11.56
CA ARG A 170 17.42 10.97 12.33
C ARG A 170 17.47 10.77 13.86
N GLY A 171 17.09 9.59 14.36
CA GLY A 171 17.04 9.30 15.80
C GLY A 171 15.90 9.98 16.56
N THR A 172 14.89 10.54 15.87
CA THR A 172 13.74 11.23 16.46
C THR A 172 12.49 10.36 16.56
N LEU A 173 12.60 9.06 16.25
CA LEU A 173 11.45 8.16 16.20
C LEU A 173 10.73 8.06 17.56
N PRO A 174 9.41 8.32 17.61
CA PRO A 174 8.62 8.16 18.82
C PRO A 174 8.71 6.73 19.39
N ARG A 175 8.75 6.60 20.72
CA ARG A 175 8.90 5.31 21.43
C ARG A 175 7.88 4.25 21.02
N LYS A 176 6.67 4.65 20.63
CA LYS A 176 5.61 3.75 20.15
C LYS A 176 6.00 2.93 18.92
N PHE A 177 6.91 3.43 18.08
CA PHE A 177 7.35 2.73 16.86
C PHE A 177 8.66 1.97 17.05
N GLN A 178 9.32 2.05 18.21
CA GLN A 178 10.66 1.47 18.41
C GLN A 178 10.68 -0.05 18.25
N GLY A 179 9.66 -0.78 18.70
CA GLY A 179 9.59 -2.25 18.61
C GLY A 179 9.36 -2.82 17.19
N THR A 180 8.65 -2.07 16.33
CA THR A 180 8.41 -2.45 14.92
C THR A 180 9.52 -1.93 14.00
N SER A 181 10.29 -0.93 14.45
CA SER A 181 11.23 -0.16 13.61
C SER A 181 12.61 -0.75 13.39
N ASP A 182 13.04 -1.70 14.21
CA ASP A 182 14.42 -2.21 14.13
C ASP A 182 14.70 -2.93 12.80
N ALA A 183 13.67 -3.37 12.07
CA ALA A 183 13.79 -4.02 10.75
C ALA A 183 13.34 -3.15 9.56
N LEU A 184 12.79 -1.95 9.77
CA LEU A 184 12.08 -1.20 8.70
C LEU A 184 12.98 -0.59 7.60
N ALA A 185 14.31 -0.62 7.76
CA ALA A 185 15.24 0.10 6.88
C ALA A 185 16.43 -0.72 6.35
N GLU A 186 16.49 -2.02 6.66
CA GLU A 186 17.73 -2.81 6.52
C GLU A 186 17.54 -4.10 5.72
N VAL A 187 16.32 -4.41 5.28
CA VAL A 187 16.04 -5.66 4.58
C VAL A 187 16.16 -5.46 3.07
N PHE A 188 17.26 -5.96 2.52
CA PHE A 188 17.56 -5.83 1.10
C PHE A 188 18.04 -7.15 0.52
N CYS A 189 17.74 -7.37 -0.76
CA CYS A 189 18.32 -8.42 -1.56
C CYS A 189 18.73 -7.92 -2.95
N LEU A 190 19.85 -8.41 -3.46
CA LEU A 190 20.31 -8.17 -4.82
C LEU A 190 20.12 -9.44 -5.64
N THR A 191 19.48 -9.33 -6.81
CA THR A 191 19.20 -10.46 -7.71
C THR A 191 19.86 -10.27 -9.08
N ASP A 192 20.18 -11.38 -9.75
CA ASP A 192 20.85 -11.39 -11.05
C ASP A 192 19.93 -11.94 -12.17
N PRO A 193 19.30 -11.07 -12.98
CA PRO A 193 18.38 -11.49 -14.04
C PRO A 193 19.08 -12.17 -15.22
N SER A 194 20.42 -12.11 -15.31
CA SER A 194 21.17 -12.81 -16.37
C SER A 194 21.26 -14.32 -16.12
N ARG A 195 21.02 -14.75 -14.87
CA ARG A 195 21.01 -16.16 -14.48
C ARG A 195 19.59 -16.72 -14.58
N ARG A 196 19.51 -18.03 -14.79
CA ARG A 196 18.23 -18.75 -14.80
C ARG A 196 17.47 -18.45 -13.50
N ASP A 197 16.22 -18.03 -13.65
CA ASP A 197 15.26 -17.82 -12.56
C ASP A 197 15.49 -16.57 -11.68
N ASN A 198 16.34 -15.63 -12.11
CA ASN A 198 16.67 -14.40 -11.36
C ASN A 198 16.98 -14.65 -9.86
N PRO A 199 18.04 -15.41 -9.56
CA PRO A 199 18.38 -15.78 -8.19
C PRO A 199 18.94 -14.61 -7.39
N ILE A 200 18.73 -14.65 -6.07
CA ILE A 200 19.39 -13.75 -5.11
C ILE A 200 20.89 -14.07 -5.06
N ILE A 201 21.72 -13.05 -5.24
CA ILE A 201 23.19 -13.15 -5.19
C ILE A 201 23.77 -12.57 -3.91
N PHE A 202 23.11 -11.57 -3.31
CA PHE A 202 23.46 -11.02 -2.00
C PHE A 202 22.18 -10.67 -1.24
N ALA A 203 22.21 -10.81 0.08
CA ALA A 203 21.10 -10.41 0.95
C ALA A 203 21.64 -9.79 2.24
N SER A 204 20.88 -8.89 2.86
CA SER A 204 21.27 -8.30 4.14
C SER A 204 21.10 -9.28 5.30
N GLY A 205 21.79 -9.02 6.42
CA GLY A 205 21.59 -9.78 7.65
C GLY A 205 20.14 -9.70 8.17
N GLU A 206 19.51 -8.53 8.03
CA GLU A 206 18.11 -8.35 8.41
C GLU A 206 17.15 -9.13 7.50
N PHE A 207 17.50 -9.38 6.23
CA PHE A 207 16.73 -10.31 5.40
C PHE A 207 16.63 -11.70 6.02
N HIS A 208 17.70 -12.21 6.61
CA HIS A 208 17.64 -13.46 7.37
C HIS A 208 16.71 -13.34 8.58
N ARG A 209 16.84 -12.27 9.38
CA ARG A 209 16.06 -12.10 10.62
C ARG A 209 14.57 -11.95 10.34
N THR A 210 14.21 -11.13 9.36
CA THR A 210 12.81 -10.90 8.98
C THR A 210 12.22 -12.14 8.34
N THR A 211 12.90 -12.81 7.40
CA THR A 211 12.30 -13.94 6.69
C THR A 211 12.47 -15.28 7.41
N GLN A 212 13.37 -15.34 8.41
CA GLN A 212 13.81 -16.53 9.15
C GLN A 212 14.47 -17.62 8.28
N TYR A 213 14.76 -17.32 7.01
CA TYR A 213 15.51 -18.21 6.14
C TYR A 213 17.01 -17.95 6.26
N GLY A 214 17.80 -18.99 6.51
CA GLY A 214 19.26 -18.88 6.58
C GLY A 214 19.86 -18.41 5.24
N MET A 215 21.00 -17.71 5.30
CA MET A 215 21.66 -17.19 4.09
C MET A 215 21.97 -18.29 3.06
N ASP A 216 22.37 -19.48 3.51
CA ASP A 216 22.62 -20.65 2.63
C ASP A 216 21.37 -21.12 1.88
N TYR A 217 20.18 -20.87 2.44
CA TYR A 217 18.91 -21.18 1.79
C TYR A 217 18.50 -20.09 0.80
N VAL A 218 18.73 -18.83 1.15
CA VAL A 218 18.28 -17.65 0.38
C VAL A 218 19.11 -17.48 -0.89
N LEU A 219 20.43 -17.58 -0.78
CA LEU A 219 21.34 -17.31 -1.87
C LEU A 219 21.23 -18.37 -2.96
N GLY A 220 21.18 -17.93 -4.23
CA GLY A 220 21.00 -18.80 -5.39
C GLY A 220 19.55 -19.17 -5.70
N ARG A 221 18.56 -18.71 -4.91
CA ARG A 221 17.13 -18.95 -5.15
C ARG A 221 16.40 -17.67 -5.51
N ASN A 222 15.29 -17.81 -6.22
CA ASN A 222 14.36 -16.71 -6.47
C ASN A 222 13.56 -16.36 -5.20
N CYS A 223 13.25 -15.08 -4.97
CA CYS A 223 12.53 -14.61 -3.78
C CYS A 223 11.10 -15.17 -3.61
N ARG A 224 10.54 -15.89 -4.60
CA ARG A 224 9.17 -16.42 -4.54
C ARG A 224 8.91 -17.41 -3.40
N PHE A 225 9.95 -17.92 -2.72
CA PHE A 225 9.77 -18.78 -1.53
C PHE A 225 9.10 -18.04 -0.36
N LEU A 226 9.04 -16.70 -0.40
CA LEU A 226 8.28 -15.89 0.56
C LEU A 226 6.77 -15.85 0.26
N GLN A 227 6.33 -16.37 -0.88
CA GLN A 227 4.91 -16.40 -1.26
C GLN A 227 4.23 -17.63 -0.66
N GLY A 228 2.95 -17.51 -0.33
CA GLY A 228 2.17 -18.60 0.26
C GLY A 228 0.69 -18.57 -0.17
N PRO A 229 -0.18 -19.33 0.53
CA PRO A 229 -1.53 -19.62 0.06
C PRO A 229 -2.44 -18.40 -0.15
N LYS A 230 -2.33 -17.38 0.73
CA LYS A 230 -3.13 -16.14 0.64
C LYS A 230 -2.40 -15.00 -0.08
N THR A 231 -1.23 -15.26 -0.66
CA THR A 231 -0.54 -14.25 -1.46
C THR A 231 -1.34 -13.94 -2.73
N ASN A 232 -1.69 -12.67 -2.94
CA ASN A 232 -2.50 -12.26 -4.09
C ASN A 232 -1.78 -12.56 -5.43
N PRO A 233 -2.38 -13.38 -6.32
CA PRO A 233 -1.76 -13.72 -7.60
C PRO A 233 -1.64 -12.52 -8.56
N ASN A 234 -2.54 -11.53 -8.47
CA ASN A 234 -2.48 -10.31 -9.28
C ASN A 234 -1.25 -9.46 -8.92
N SER A 235 -0.91 -9.38 -7.64
CA SER A 235 0.33 -8.73 -7.17
C SER A 235 1.57 -9.42 -7.73
N VAL A 236 1.61 -10.76 -7.68
CA VAL A 236 2.73 -11.55 -8.23
C VAL A 236 2.86 -11.36 -9.75
N ARG A 237 1.74 -11.30 -10.47
CA ARG A 237 1.71 -11.02 -11.91
C ARG A 237 2.29 -9.63 -12.20
N ARG A 238 1.84 -8.57 -11.51
CA ARG A 238 2.35 -7.20 -11.70
C ARG A 238 3.85 -7.09 -11.46
N ILE A 239 4.35 -7.70 -10.38
CA ILE A 239 5.78 -7.75 -10.07
C ILE A 239 6.55 -8.41 -11.22
N ARG A 240 6.06 -9.55 -11.73
CA ARG A 240 6.70 -10.26 -12.85
C ARG A 240 6.75 -9.39 -14.11
N GLU A 241 5.62 -8.80 -14.50
CA GLU A 241 5.53 -7.93 -15.68
C GLU A 241 6.46 -6.73 -15.59
N ALA A 242 6.62 -6.14 -14.40
CA ALA A 242 7.53 -5.02 -14.20
C ALA A 242 9.01 -5.43 -14.30
N ILE A 243 9.38 -6.58 -13.72
CA ILE A 243 10.74 -7.14 -13.80
C ILE A 243 11.08 -7.48 -15.26
N GLU A 244 10.16 -8.14 -15.99
CA GLU A 244 10.34 -8.47 -17.41
C GLU A 244 10.47 -7.22 -18.28
N ALA A 245 9.74 -6.15 -17.95
CA ALA A 245 9.86 -4.86 -18.61
C ALA A 245 11.13 -4.06 -18.20
N GLY A 246 11.92 -4.54 -17.24
CA GLY A 246 13.07 -3.81 -16.71
C GLY A 246 12.71 -2.50 -16.04
N ARG A 247 11.53 -2.44 -15.40
CA ARG A 247 11.01 -1.23 -14.73
C ARG A 247 11.07 -1.40 -13.21
N HIS A 248 11.08 -0.26 -12.51
CA HIS A 248 10.87 -0.25 -11.07
C HIS A 248 9.41 -0.62 -10.76
N HIS A 249 9.18 -1.24 -9.61
CA HIS A 249 7.85 -1.60 -9.13
C HIS A 249 7.81 -1.58 -7.62
N SER A 250 6.72 -1.05 -7.07
CA SER A 250 6.43 -1.13 -5.64
C SER A 250 5.09 -1.83 -5.45
N GLU A 251 5.02 -2.77 -4.53
CA GLU A 251 3.81 -3.56 -4.24
C GLU A 251 3.75 -3.89 -2.76
N LEU A 252 2.61 -3.61 -2.12
CA LEU A 252 2.26 -4.16 -0.83
C LEU A 252 1.52 -5.48 -1.01
N PHE A 253 2.05 -6.56 -0.47
CA PHE A 253 1.42 -7.88 -0.57
C PHE A 253 1.83 -8.83 0.57
N LEU A 254 1.04 -9.87 0.77
CA LEU A 254 1.23 -10.84 1.85
C LEU A 254 2.37 -11.82 1.54
N ASN A 255 3.32 -11.95 2.46
CA ASN A 255 4.41 -12.93 2.42
C ASN A 255 4.44 -13.76 3.70
N TYR A 256 5.25 -14.83 3.68
CA TYR A 256 5.36 -15.80 4.76
C TYR A 256 6.82 -16.00 5.15
N ARG A 257 7.06 -16.09 6.47
CA ARG A 257 8.36 -16.44 7.03
C ARG A 257 8.56 -17.96 6.99
N ARG A 258 9.75 -18.43 7.35
CA ARG A 258 10.08 -19.87 7.36
C ARG A 258 9.20 -20.69 8.32
N ASP A 259 8.78 -20.11 9.44
CA ASP A 259 7.84 -20.74 10.39
C ASP A 259 6.39 -20.78 9.89
N GLY A 260 6.09 -20.17 8.73
CA GLY A 260 4.74 -20.06 8.17
C GLY A 260 3.96 -18.85 8.67
N SER A 261 4.53 -17.98 9.51
CA SER A 261 3.85 -16.76 9.94
C SER A 261 3.70 -15.75 8.80
N PRO A 262 2.50 -15.17 8.61
CA PRO A 262 2.28 -14.15 7.59
C PRO A 262 2.87 -12.80 8.02
N PHE A 263 3.32 -12.01 7.05
CA PHE A 263 3.68 -10.61 7.23
C PHE A 263 3.36 -9.80 5.97
N MET A 264 2.95 -8.55 6.16
CA MET A 264 2.68 -7.61 5.08
C MET A 264 4.00 -7.02 4.58
N ASN A 265 4.40 -7.43 3.37
CA ASN A 265 5.63 -6.98 2.75
C ASN A 265 5.35 -5.82 1.78
N LEU A 266 5.82 -4.63 2.12
CA LEU A 266 5.98 -3.54 1.17
C LEU A 266 7.30 -3.76 0.41
N LEU A 267 7.19 -4.37 -0.77
CA LEU A 267 8.31 -4.62 -1.65
C LEU A 267 8.52 -3.44 -2.59
N GLN A 268 9.73 -2.92 -2.63
CA GLN A 268 10.17 -1.99 -3.66
C GLN A 268 11.33 -2.60 -4.45
N CYS A 269 11.17 -2.69 -5.76
CA CYS A 269 12.13 -3.26 -6.69
C CYS A 269 12.61 -2.20 -7.66
N ALA A 270 13.93 -2.07 -7.85
CA ALA A 270 14.51 -1.19 -8.85
C ALA A 270 15.57 -1.91 -9.70
N PRO A 271 15.55 -1.69 -11.04
CA PRO A 271 16.58 -2.20 -11.94
C PRO A 271 17.87 -1.41 -11.78
N LEU A 272 19.01 -2.12 -11.83
CA LEU A 272 20.35 -1.54 -11.84
C LEU A 272 20.94 -1.70 -13.23
N CYS A 273 20.95 -0.60 -13.98
CA CYS A 273 21.43 -0.60 -15.35
C CYS A 273 22.92 -0.26 -15.44
N ASP A 274 23.60 -0.84 -16.44
CA ASP A 274 24.95 -0.41 -16.81
C ASP A 274 24.95 0.90 -17.60
N SER A 275 26.14 1.34 -18.04
CA SER A 275 26.30 2.56 -18.83
C SER A 275 25.63 2.53 -20.20
N GLN A 276 25.22 1.35 -20.68
CA GLN A 276 24.49 1.15 -21.94
C GLN A 276 22.97 1.08 -21.72
N GLY A 277 22.50 1.24 -20.47
CA GLY A 277 21.08 1.13 -20.12
C GLY A 277 20.59 -0.32 -20.02
N THR A 278 21.47 -1.31 -20.05
CA THR A 278 21.11 -2.72 -19.91
C THR A 278 20.99 -3.09 -18.43
N VAL A 279 19.86 -3.68 -18.03
CA VAL A 279 19.65 -4.15 -16.65
C VAL A 279 20.65 -5.26 -16.33
N ARG A 280 21.46 -5.04 -15.29
CA ARG A 280 22.46 -6.02 -14.81
C ARG A 280 22.00 -6.76 -13.57
N TYR A 281 21.31 -6.07 -12.67
CA TYR A 281 20.84 -6.60 -11.40
C TYR A 281 19.51 -5.93 -11.03
N PHE A 282 18.78 -6.52 -10.09
CA PHE A 282 17.68 -5.84 -9.41
C PHE A 282 17.97 -5.75 -7.92
N ILE A 283 17.74 -4.58 -7.34
CA ILE A 283 17.69 -4.39 -5.89
C ILE A 283 16.22 -4.50 -5.44
N GLY A 284 15.98 -5.31 -4.42
CA GLY A 284 14.69 -5.40 -3.74
C GLY A 284 14.85 -4.96 -2.29
N ALA A 285 14.08 -3.96 -1.87
CA ALA A 285 13.89 -3.58 -0.48
C ALA A 285 12.58 -4.17 0.00
N GLN A 286 12.60 -4.90 1.12
CA GLN A 286 11.39 -5.45 1.74
C GLN A 286 11.15 -4.73 3.04
N ILE A 287 9.91 -4.34 3.31
CA ILE A 287 9.59 -3.64 4.55
C ILE A 287 8.39 -4.33 5.17
N ASP A 288 8.59 -4.84 6.38
CA ASP A 288 7.53 -5.45 7.14
C ASP A 288 6.63 -4.36 7.72
N VAL A 289 5.52 -4.10 7.05
CA VAL A 289 4.53 -3.11 7.47
C VAL A 289 3.38 -3.76 8.25
N SER A 290 3.55 -4.99 8.76
CA SER A 290 2.48 -5.70 9.49
C SER A 290 1.98 -4.91 10.69
N GLY A 291 2.88 -4.28 11.46
CA GLY A 291 2.49 -3.42 12.58
C GLY A 291 1.73 -2.17 12.13
N LEU A 292 2.18 -1.51 11.05
CA LEU A 292 1.49 -0.33 10.49
C LEU A 292 0.12 -0.71 9.91
N ALA A 293 0.02 -1.87 9.26
CA ALA A 293 -1.22 -2.41 8.71
C ALA A 293 -2.21 -2.75 9.83
N MET A 294 -1.76 -3.42 10.90
CA MET A 294 -2.61 -3.81 12.04
C MET A 294 -3.08 -2.61 12.88
N GLU A 295 -2.28 -1.57 13.00
CA GLU A 295 -2.67 -0.34 13.70
C GLU A 295 -3.56 0.57 12.84
N GLY A 296 -3.95 0.13 11.63
CA GLY A 296 -4.78 0.89 10.70
C GLY A 296 -4.16 2.24 10.33
N ALA A 297 -2.84 2.36 10.44
CA ALA A 297 -2.15 3.64 10.48
C ALA A 297 -2.50 4.45 9.23
N GLN A 298 -3.41 5.42 9.42
CA GLN A 298 -3.79 6.45 8.46
C GLN A 298 -4.52 5.98 7.19
N MET A 299 -5.11 4.77 7.19
CA MET A 299 -6.09 4.40 6.16
C MET A 299 -7.50 4.51 6.74
N ASP A 300 -7.99 5.75 6.84
CA ASP A 300 -9.29 6.08 7.44
C ASP A 300 -10.44 5.22 6.87
N SER A 301 -10.40 4.90 5.57
CA SER A 301 -11.39 4.07 4.87
C SER A 301 -11.42 2.61 5.32
N LEU A 302 -10.24 2.06 5.66
CA LEU A 302 -10.09 0.69 6.15
C LEU A 302 -10.53 0.61 7.62
N CYS A 303 -10.13 1.58 8.45
CA CYS A 303 -10.56 1.67 9.84
C CYS A 303 -12.09 1.77 9.93
N ALA A 304 -12.71 2.65 9.13
CA ALA A 304 -14.16 2.79 9.09
C ALA A 304 -14.87 1.50 8.67
N LEU A 305 -14.27 0.71 7.76
CA LEU A 305 -14.81 -0.59 7.35
C LEU A 305 -14.68 -1.63 8.47
N LEU A 306 -13.52 -1.72 9.12
CA LEU A 306 -13.29 -2.62 10.25
C LEU A 306 -14.22 -2.31 11.42
N ASP A 307 -14.41 -1.03 11.75
CA ASP A 307 -15.34 -0.61 12.79
C ASP A 307 -16.79 -0.99 12.44
N ARG A 308 -17.17 -0.87 11.17
CA ARG A 308 -18.49 -1.30 10.68
C ARG A 308 -18.68 -2.81 10.81
N GLN A 309 -17.68 -3.62 10.45
CA GLN A 309 -17.74 -5.08 10.57
C GLN A 309 -17.80 -5.50 12.05
N ARG A 310 -16.98 -4.90 12.91
CA ARG A 310 -17.02 -5.14 14.36
C ARG A 310 -18.37 -4.80 14.98
N ASN A 311 -19.00 -3.71 14.55
CA ASN A 311 -20.33 -3.32 15.04
C ASN A 311 -21.43 -4.29 14.57
N MET A 312 -21.31 -4.86 13.36
CA MET A 312 -22.23 -5.91 12.89
C MET A 312 -22.05 -7.22 13.67
N GLU A 313 -20.81 -7.61 13.94
CA GLU A 313 -20.50 -8.83 14.71
C GLU A 313 -20.87 -8.71 16.20
N ALA A 314 -20.80 -7.50 16.77
CA ALA A 314 -21.14 -7.23 18.16
C ALA A 314 -22.65 -7.26 18.46
N GLY A 315 -23.50 -7.60 17.48
CA GLY A 315 -24.94 -7.74 17.69
C GLY A 315 -25.59 -6.45 18.21
N ALA A 316 -25.07 -5.29 17.80
CA ALA A 316 -25.74 -4.04 18.09
C ALA A 316 -27.05 -4.03 17.30
N ASP A 317 -28.13 -4.43 17.98
CA ASP A 317 -29.51 -4.19 17.57
C ASP A 317 -29.63 -2.70 17.24
N VAL A 318 -29.49 -2.39 15.95
CA VAL A 318 -30.10 -1.17 15.43
C VAL A 318 -31.58 -1.47 15.53
N GLU A 319 -32.21 -1.03 16.62
CA GLU A 319 -33.64 -0.77 16.62
C GLU A 319 -33.89 0.15 15.42
N GLU A 320 -34.26 -0.44 14.28
CA GLU A 320 -34.93 0.27 13.22
C GLU A 320 -36.23 0.77 13.83
N ASP A 321 -36.19 2.01 14.32
CA ASP A 321 -37.38 2.73 14.73
C ASP A 321 -38.32 2.77 13.52
N ALA A 322 -39.38 1.96 13.60
CA ALA A 322 -40.32 1.69 12.52
C ALA A 322 -41.28 2.88 12.32
N THR A 323 -40.72 4.05 12.06
CA THR A 323 -41.42 5.27 11.64
C THR A 323 -40.86 5.82 10.33
N ILE A 324 -40.62 4.95 9.34
CA ILE A 324 -40.21 5.38 7.98
C ILE A 324 -41.24 4.87 6.97
N LYS A 325 -42.28 5.66 6.70
CA LYS A 325 -43.16 5.46 5.54
C LYS A 325 -43.40 6.71 4.69
N GLU A 326 -42.78 7.86 5.01
CA GLU A 326 -43.01 9.10 4.26
C GLU A 326 -41.88 9.55 3.32
N ASP A 327 -40.65 9.04 3.37
CA ASP A 327 -39.52 9.64 2.63
C ASP A 327 -38.70 8.73 1.70
N ILE A 328 -39.23 7.56 1.30
CA ILE A 328 -38.55 6.67 0.31
C ILE A 328 -38.09 7.48 -0.93
N ARG A 329 -39.00 8.30 -1.49
CA ARG A 329 -38.73 9.19 -2.65
C ARG A 329 -37.55 10.15 -2.45
N ALA A 330 -37.35 10.63 -1.22
CA ALA A 330 -36.29 11.57 -0.91
C ALA A 330 -34.93 10.87 -0.84
N ASP A 331 -34.91 9.61 -0.38
CA ASP A 331 -33.69 8.81 -0.25
C ASP A 331 -33.12 8.41 -1.62
N GLU A 332 -33.92 7.89 -2.56
CA GLU A 332 -33.38 7.53 -3.88
C GLU A 332 -33.00 8.76 -4.72
N LEU A 333 -33.74 9.87 -4.58
CA LEU A 333 -33.35 11.13 -5.23
C LEU A 333 -32.06 11.69 -4.62
N ARG A 334 -31.88 11.57 -3.30
CA ARG A 334 -30.67 11.98 -2.61
C ARG A 334 -29.47 11.20 -3.11
N GLU A 335 -29.54 9.87 -3.14
CA GLU A 335 -28.46 9.01 -3.63
C GLU A 335 -28.09 9.33 -5.10
N LEU A 336 -29.08 9.61 -5.94
CA LEU A 336 -28.84 10.06 -7.32
C LEU A 336 -28.17 11.44 -7.36
N SER A 337 -28.63 12.38 -6.53
CA SER A 337 -28.14 13.77 -6.52
C SER A 337 -26.68 13.88 -6.07
N GLU A 338 -26.23 12.96 -5.20
CA GLU A 338 -24.83 12.89 -4.73
C GLU A 338 -23.85 12.54 -5.87
N LEU A 339 -24.33 11.93 -6.97
CA LEU A 339 -23.54 11.58 -8.15
C LEU A 339 -23.55 12.66 -9.26
N PHE A 340 -24.26 13.77 -9.06
CA PHE A 340 -24.31 14.84 -10.05
C PHE A 340 -22.97 15.57 -10.17
N SER A 341 -22.53 15.75 -11.41
CA SER A 341 -21.39 16.61 -11.71
C SER A 341 -21.70 18.08 -11.37
N PRO A 342 -20.69 18.92 -11.13
CA PRO A 342 -20.89 20.35 -10.89
C PRO A 342 -21.70 21.05 -11.99
N ARG A 343 -21.58 20.58 -13.25
CA ARG A 343 -22.37 21.10 -14.38
C ARG A 343 -23.84 20.73 -14.27
N GLU A 344 -24.15 19.49 -13.90
CA GLU A 344 -25.53 19.03 -13.69
C GLU A 344 -26.17 19.74 -12.49
N LEU A 345 -25.43 19.91 -11.39
CA LEU A 345 -25.89 20.68 -10.23
C LEU A 345 -26.19 22.14 -10.58
N ASN A 346 -25.36 22.76 -11.43
CA ASN A 346 -25.63 24.12 -11.92
C ASN A 346 -26.94 24.20 -12.72
N VAL A 347 -27.23 23.21 -13.56
CA VAL A 347 -28.50 23.15 -14.31
C VAL A 347 -29.68 22.98 -13.34
N VAL A 348 -29.56 22.08 -12.36
CA VAL A 348 -30.58 21.89 -11.32
C VAL A 348 -30.78 23.15 -10.48
N HIS A 349 -29.72 23.87 -10.12
CA HIS A 349 -29.83 25.12 -9.38
C HIS A 349 -30.49 26.24 -10.20
N GLN A 350 -30.21 26.32 -11.51
CA GLN A 350 -30.76 27.34 -12.39
C GLN A 350 -32.23 27.12 -12.75
N VAL A 351 -32.60 25.87 -13.08
CA VAL A 351 -33.91 25.54 -13.69
C VAL A 351 -34.76 24.61 -12.80
N GLY A 352 -34.16 24.01 -11.77
CA GLY A 352 -34.83 23.06 -10.87
C GLY A 352 -36.08 23.66 -10.22
N GLY A 353 -37.15 22.87 -10.21
CA GLY A 353 -38.44 23.26 -9.65
C GLY A 353 -39.19 24.33 -10.45
N SER A 354 -38.72 24.79 -11.61
CA SER A 354 -39.40 25.84 -12.40
C SER A 354 -40.85 25.50 -12.77
N LEU A 355 -41.20 24.21 -12.87
CA LEU A 355 -42.57 23.76 -13.15
C LEU A 355 -43.49 23.82 -11.91
N PHE A 356 -42.92 23.86 -10.71
CA PHE A 356 -43.66 23.95 -9.44
C PHE A 356 -43.60 25.35 -8.82
N LYS A 357 -42.80 26.26 -9.39
CA LYS A 357 -42.82 27.68 -9.01
C LYS A 357 -44.13 28.28 -9.51
N PRO A 358 -44.94 28.91 -8.65
CA PRO A 358 -46.12 29.63 -9.09
C PRO A 358 -45.66 30.71 -10.09
N VAL A 359 -46.24 30.68 -11.29
CA VAL A 359 -46.00 31.72 -12.31
C VAL A 359 -46.32 33.07 -11.65
N PRO A 360 -45.36 33.99 -11.49
CA PRO A 360 -45.69 35.32 -11.02
C PRO A 360 -46.60 35.95 -12.07
N ALA A 361 -47.80 36.36 -11.65
CA ALA A 361 -48.62 37.23 -12.47
C ALA A 361 -47.77 38.44 -12.86
N VAL A 362 -47.61 38.66 -14.16
CA VAL A 362 -46.67 39.62 -14.75
C VAL A 362 -46.91 41.03 -14.18
N TYR A 363 -45.84 41.68 -13.71
CA TYR A 363 -45.34 43.03 -14.04
C TYR A 363 -44.44 43.51 -12.89
N ASP A 364 -43.12 43.59 -13.08
CA ASP A 364 -42.43 44.88 -13.23
C ASP A 364 -40.96 44.70 -13.65
N ARG A 365 -40.44 45.75 -14.28
CA ARG A 365 -39.08 45.93 -14.77
C ARG A 365 -38.03 45.85 -13.66
N ASP A 366 -36.80 45.64 -14.12
CA ASP A 366 -35.53 45.86 -13.42
C ASP A 366 -35.03 44.77 -12.46
N TRP A 367 -34.61 43.63 -13.04
CA TRP A 367 -33.56 42.81 -12.41
C TRP A 367 -32.17 43.21 -12.95
N LYS A 368 -31.66 44.34 -12.45
CA LYS A 368 -30.21 44.59 -12.43
C LYS A 368 -29.63 43.87 -11.21
N GLY A 369 -29.14 42.65 -11.42
CA GLY A 369 -28.50 41.84 -10.38
C GLY A 369 -27.31 41.07 -10.94
N HIS A 370 -26.16 41.75 -10.99
CA HIS A 370 -24.80 41.29 -11.23
C HIS A 370 -24.58 39.86 -11.77
N THR A 371 -24.40 39.77 -13.09
CA THR A 371 -23.40 38.87 -13.69
C THR A 371 -22.02 39.23 -13.13
N ARG A 372 -21.59 38.56 -12.05
CA ARG A 372 -20.15 38.33 -11.87
C ARG A 372 -19.76 37.29 -12.90
N THR A 373 -19.19 37.76 -13.98
CA THR A 373 -18.41 36.97 -14.92
C THR A 373 -17.32 36.27 -14.13
N TRP A 374 -17.56 35.02 -13.72
CA TRP A 374 -16.47 34.15 -13.34
C TRP A 374 -15.98 33.50 -14.62
N SER A 375 -14.68 33.67 -14.86
CA SER A 375 -13.96 33.20 -16.02
C SER A 375 -14.38 31.78 -16.40
N THR A 376 -14.86 31.62 -17.63
CA THR A 376 -14.80 30.38 -18.38
C THR A 376 -13.35 29.89 -18.42
N ALA A 377 -12.97 29.02 -17.50
CA ALA A 377 -11.66 28.36 -17.49
C ALA A 377 -11.71 26.84 -17.33
N ASP A 378 -12.87 26.22 -17.08
CA ASP A 378 -12.93 24.77 -16.74
C ASP A 378 -13.59 23.91 -17.83
N THR A 379 -13.47 24.32 -19.09
CA THR A 379 -13.79 23.50 -20.27
C THR A 379 -12.56 23.04 -21.05
N VAL A 380 -11.34 23.31 -20.57
CA VAL A 380 -10.09 22.89 -21.24
C VAL A 380 -9.46 21.63 -20.60
N GLU A 381 -10.05 21.05 -19.54
CA GLU A 381 -9.42 19.90 -18.86
C GLU A 381 -9.43 18.58 -19.66
N MET A 382 -10.12 18.49 -20.80
CA MET A 382 -10.04 17.32 -21.69
C MET A 382 -9.10 17.48 -22.90
N GLU A 383 -8.57 18.67 -23.17
CA GLU A 383 -7.64 18.88 -24.30
C GLU A 383 -6.17 19.06 -23.89
N VAL A 384 -5.87 19.33 -22.60
CA VAL A 384 -4.48 19.46 -22.11
C VAL A 384 -3.81 18.11 -21.82
N ILE A 385 -4.53 16.99 -21.97
CA ILE A 385 -3.97 15.64 -21.79
C ILE A 385 -3.13 15.19 -23.00
N ARG A 386 -3.20 15.89 -24.15
CA ARG A 386 -2.38 15.55 -25.33
C ARG A 386 -0.98 16.16 -25.38
N ASP A 387 -0.57 16.98 -24.40
CA ASP A 387 0.73 17.68 -24.45
C ASP A 387 1.52 17.69 -23.12
N ARG A 388 1.13 16.86 -22.14
CA ARG A 388 1.93 16.62 -20.92
C ARG A 388 2.83 15.38 -20.99
N ASP A 389 3.15 14.94 -22.19
CA ASP A 389 4.03 13.79 -22.44
C ASP A 389 5.55 14.06 -22.25
N ILE A 390 5.97 15.14 -21.58
CA ILE A 390 7.41 15.49 -21.53
C ILE A 390 7.98 15.73 -20.12
N LYS A 391 7.20 15.69 -19.03
CA LYS A 391 7.77 15.87 -17.66
C LYS A 391 7.69 14.65 -16.73
N THR A 392 6.85 13.66 -17.02
CA THR A 392 6.74 12.43 -16.19
C THR A 392 7.65 11.30 -16.67
N ALA A 393 8.40 11.51 -17.75
CA ALA A 393 9.37 10.55 -18.29
C ALA A 393 10.77 10.64 -17.64
N LEU A 394 10.94 11.43 -16.57
CA LEU A 394 12.23 11.72 -15.94
C LEU A 394 12.50 10.98 -14.62
N PHE A 395 11.51 10.30 -14.00
CA PHE A 395 11.78 9.35 -12.91
C PHE A 395 12.03 7.95 -13.47
N ARG A 396 13.08 7.83 -14.29
CA ARG A 396 13.53 6.54 -14.83
C ARG A 396 14.18 5.70 -13.73
N GLY A 397 13.39 4.87 -13.05
CA GLY A 397 13.88 3.64 -12.41
C GLY A 397 14.38 3.74 -10.96
N SER A 398 13.94 4.74 -10.19
CA SER A 398 14.32 4.84 -8.78
C SER A 398 13.31 4.12 -7.89
N LEU A 399 13.76 3.61 -6.74
CA LEU A 399 12.87 3.30 -5.63
C LEU A 399 12.21 4.60 -5.15
N THR A 400 11.02 4.52 -4.56
CA THR A 400 10.22 5.68 -4.14
C THR A 400 10.28 5.89 -2.64
N GLY A 401 10.07 7.13 -2.19
CA GLY A 401 10.11 7.46 -0.77
C GLY A 401 11.54 7.48 -0.21
N VAL A 402 11.77 6.89 0.97
CA VAL A 402 13.10 6.91 1.62
C VAL A 402 14.21 6.30 0.79
N TYR A 403 13.89 5.36 -0.08
CA TYR A 403 14.87 4.72 -0.95
C TYR A 403 15.07 5.48 -2.26
N GLU A 404 14.55 6.70 -2.41
CA GLU A 404 14.81 7.53 -3.60
C GLU A 404 16.31 7.84 -3.78
N ASN A 405 17.03 7.97 -2.67
CA ASN A 405 18.43 8.35 -2.63
C ASN A 405 19.26 7.18 -2.09
N TYR A 406 19.77 6.32 -2.98
CA TYR A 406 20.61 5.19 -2.60
C TYR A 406 21.88 5.05 -3.46
N LEU A 407 22.89 4.39 -2.90
CA LEU A 407 24.16 4.09 -3.55
C LEU A 407 24.53 2.63 -3.27
N LEU A 408 25.11 1.95 -4.26
CA LEU A 408 25.74 0.66 -4.06
C LEU A 408 27.25 0.81 -4.10
N VAL A 409 27.92 0.37 -3.03
CA VAL A 409 29.35 0.58 -2.82
C VAL A 409 30.07 -0.77 -2.71
N ARG A 410 31.27 -0.86 -3.29
CA ARG A 410 32.12 -2.05 -3.14
C ARG A 410 32.57 -2.27 -1.69
N PRO A 411 32.92 -3.49 -1.29
CA PRO A 411 33.49 -3.76 0.02
C PRO A 411 34.87 -3.08 0.20
N TYR A 412 35.25 -2.94 1.46
CA TYR A 412 36.58 -2.51 1.88
C TYR A 412 37.65 -3.42 1.25
N PRO A 413 38.82 -2.91 0.80
CA PRO A 413 39.33 -1.54 0.98
C PRO A 413 38.93 -0.54 -0.12
N SER A 414 38.28 -0.98 -1.19
CA SER A 414 38.08 -0.12 -2.37
C SER A 414 37.01 0.95 -2.17
N LEU A 415 35.92 0.62 -1.48
CA LEU A 415 34.76 1.49 -1.19
C LEU A 415 34.34 2.38 -2.38
N ARG A 416 34.39 1.84 -3.61
CA ARG A 416 34.00 2.55 -4.82
C ARG A 416 32.52 2.46 -5.07
N ILE A 417 31.91 3.56 -5.50
CA ILE A 417 30.50 3.63 -5.86
C ILE A 417 30.28 2.93 -7.21
N LEU A 418 29.48 1.88 -7.22
CA LEU A 418 29.14 1.07 -8.40
C LEU A 418 27.90 1.58 -9.11
N PHE A 419 26.83 1.80 -8.34
CA PHE A 419 25.54 2.28 -8.83
C PHE A 419 25.06 3.42 -7.94
N THR A 420 24.28 4.32 -8.54
CA THR A 420 23.62 5.41 -7.84
C THR A 420 22.17 5.45 -8.26
N SER A 421 21.28 5.81 -7.34
CA SER A 421 19.89 6.09 -7.69
C SER A 421 19.81 7.19 -8.76
N PRO A 422 18.77 7.18 -9.62
CA PRO A 422 18.53 8.23 -10.60
C PRO A 422 18.56 9.65 -10.01
N ALA A 423 18.06 9.83 -8.79
CA ALA A 423 18.07 11.12 -8.08
C ALA A 423 19.49 11.60 -7.70
N LEU A 424 20.45 10.68 -7.52
CA LEU A 424 21.84 10.97 -7.16
C LEU A 424 22.84 10.85 -8.31
N GLN A 425 22.38 10.76 -9.57
CA GLN A 425 23.24 10.68 -10.76
C GLN A 425 23.94 12.02 -11.06
N ILE A 426 24.97 12.35 -10.28
CA ILE A 426 25.85 13.50 -10.54
C ILE A 426 27.05 13.04 -11.39
N PRO A 427 27.43 13.75 -12.48
CA PRO A 427 28.57 13.40 -13.29
C PRO A 427 29.86 13.22 -12.47
N GLY A 428 30.52 12.06 -12.62
CA GLY A 428 31.77 11.73 -11.92
C GLY A 428 31.60 11.15 -10.51
N ILE A 429 30.38 10.80 -10.08
CA ILE A 429 30.14 10.07 -8.82
C ILE A 429 30.48 8.57 -8.93
N LEU A 430 30.14 7.96 -10.07
CA LEU A 430 30.41 6.54 -10.33
C LEU A 430 31.93 6.30 -10.34
N GLN A 431 32.33 5.15 -9.77
CA GLN A 431 33.72 4.75 -9.56
C GLN A 431 34.56 5.64 -8.63
N SER A 432 34.00 6.74 -8.09
CA SER A 432 34.68 7.52 -7.06
C SER A 432 34.63 6.81 -5.70
N SER A 433 35.61 7.09 -4.83
CA SER A 433 35.63 6.54 -3.47
C SER A 433 34.52 7.19 -2.64
N PHE A 434 33.71 6.39 -1.96
CA PHE A 434 32.64 6.86 -1.08
C PHE A 434 33.17 7.82 -0.01
N LEU A 435 34.31 7.51 0.61
CA LEU A 435 34.94 8.35 1.66
C LEU A 435 35.38 9.72 1.15
N SER A 436 35.70 9.85 -0.14
CA SER A 436 36.04 11.15 -0.74
C SER A 436 34.86 12.10 -0.85
N ARG A 437 33.63 11.57 -0.72
CA ARG A 437 32.37 12.33 -0.74
C ARG A 437 31.89 12.72 0.66
N ILE A 438 32.45 12.09 1.69
CA ILE A 438 32.14 12.41 3.08
C ILE A 438 33.08 13.55 3.53
N GLY A 439 32.54 14.75 3.57
CA GLY A 439 33.12 15.88 4.30
C GLY A 439 32.70 15.86 5.77
N GLY A 440 33.42 16.62 6.61
CA GLY A 440 33.13 16.73 8.05
C GLY A 440 34.31 16.29 8.93
N SER A 441 34.01 15.93 10.18
CA SER A 441 34.98 15.53 11.21
C SER A 441 35.69 14.23 10.82
N ALA A 442 37.01 14.17 11.05
CA ALA A 442 37.81 12.98 10.80
C ALA A 442 37.33 11.76 11.62
N SER A 443 36.79 12.00 12.83
CA SER A 443 36.22 10.96 13.70
C SER A 443 35.11 10.16 13.00
N ILE A 444 34.17 10.84 12.35
CA ILE A 444 33.04 10.19 11.66
C ILE A 444 33.54 9.32 10.50
N ARG A 445 34.61 9.76 9.81
CA ARG A 445 35.21 8.99 8.73
C ARG A 445 35.91 7.73 9.25
N GLU A 446 36.59 7.84 10.38
CA GLU A 446 37.24 6.70 11.06
C GLU A 446 36.19 5.71 11.58
N GLU A 447 35.14 6.17 12.25
CA GLU A 447 34.03 5.34 12.71
C GLU A 447 33.33 4.59 11.57
N LEU A 448 33.07 5.28 10.45
CA LEU A 448 32.53 4.65 9.24
C LEU A 448 33.50 3.60 8.68
N LEU A 449 34.80 3.93 8.59
CA LEU A 449 35.83 3.00 8.12
C LEU A 449 35.89 1.75 8.99
N ASP A 450 35.89 1.90 10.31
CA ASP A 450 35.90 0.80 11.27
C ASP A 450 34.66 -0.08 11.12
N ALA A 451 33.48 0.53 10.92
CA ALA A 451 32.25 -0.21 10.64
C ALA A 451 32.31 -0.96 9.29
N PHE A 452 32.86 -0.33 8.24
CA PHE A 452 33.05 -0.97 6.92
C PHE A 452 34.04 -2.14 6.98
N MET A 453 35.07 -2.05 7.82
CA MET A 453 36.02 -3.15 8.05
C MET A 453 35.41 -4.27 8.88
N ALA A 454 34.59 -3.94 9.88
CA ALA A 454 33.89 -4.91 10.72
C ALA A 454 32.71 -5.59 10.01
N GLY A 455 32.16 -4.97 8.96
CA GLY A 455 30.97 -5.48 8.26
C GLY A 455 29.66 -5.23 9.01
N ASN A 456 29.61 -4.21 9.87
CA ASN A 456 28.42 -3.87 10.66
C ASN A 456 27.61 -2.76 9.99
N SER A 457 26.28 -2.79 10.11
CA SER A 457 25.45 -1.66 9.68
C SER A 457 25.79 -0.42 10.49
N VAL A 458 25.80 0.75 9.84
CA VAL A 458 26.19 2.02 10.47
C VAL A 458 25.33 3.17 9.98
N THR A 459 24.86 3.98 10.92
CA THR A 459 24.16 5.23 10.64
C THR A 459 25.04 6.39 11.07
N ALA A 460 25.27 7.36 10.17
CA ALA A 460 26.09 8.52 10.46
C ALA A 460 25.47 9.79 9.88
N HIS A 461 25.61 10.89 10.61
CA HIS A 461 25.38 12.24 10.08
C HIS A 461 26.65 12.70 9.37
N ILE A 462 26.54 13.04 8.09
CA ILE A 462 27.69 13.39 7.26
C ILE A 462 27.44 14.69 6.50
N LYS A 463 28.54 15.36 6.15
CA LYS A 463 28.50 16.47 5.20
C LYS A 463 28.79 15.95 3.80
N TRP A 464 27.77 15.81 2.96
CA TRP A 464 27.91 15.30 1.61
C TRP A 464 28.53 16.33 0.67
N VAL A 465 29.76 16.08 0.23
CA VAL A 465 30.54 16.98 -0.64
C VAL A 465 30.51 16.49 -2.08
N THR A 466 30.24 17.41 -3.00
CA THR A 466 30.30 17.16 -4.45
C THR A 466 31.31 18.09 -5.10
N ARG A 467 31.76 17.77 -6.33
CA ARG A 467 32.69 18.65 -7.06
C ARG A 467 32.11 20.06 -7.29
N PHE A 468 30.78 20.16 -7.37
CA PHE A 468 30.06 21.41 -7.63
C PHE A 468 29.65 22.15 -6.36
N ASN A 469 29.62 21.46 -5.21
CA ASN A 469 29.32 22.06 -3.92
C ASN A 469 30.36 21.63 -2.87
N PRO A 470 31.48 22.37 -2.74
CA PRO A 470 32.54 22.05 -1.79
C PRO A 470 32.16 22.35 -0.33
N GLN A 471 31.15 23.20 -0.09
CA GLN A 471 30.65 23.48 1.26
C GLN A 471 29.86 22.29 1.85
N GLY A 472 29.38 21.40 0.96
CA GLY A 472 28.63 20.19 1.27
C GLY A 472 27.21 20.46 1.78
N ARG A 473 26.37 19.42 1.79
CA ARG A 473 25.04 19.44 2.42
C ARG A 473 24.99 18.43 3.55
N ASP A 474 24.37 18.78 4.66
CA ASP A 474 24.18 17.87 5.78
C ASP A 474 23.15 16.81 5.40
N ARG A 475 23.53 15.54 5.59
CA ARG A 475 22.74 14.37 5.21
C ARG A 475 22.98 13.26 6.22
N TRP A 476 21.94 12.46 6.47
CA TRP A 476 22.10 11.21 7.17
C TRP A 476 22.37 10.09 6.17
N VAL A 477 23.30 9.19 6.51
CA VAL A 477 23.54 7.98 5.74
C VAL A 477 23.36 6.76 6.60
N HIS A 478 22.65 5.78 6.06
CA HIS A 478 22.50 4.46 6.65
C HIS A 478 23.14 3.44 5.70
N CYS A 479 24.18 2.75 6.17
CA CYS A 479 24.95 1.79 5.39
C CYS A 479 24.62 0.37 5.85
N THR A 480 24.06 -0.44 4.97
CA THR A 480 23.68 -1.84 5.23
C THR A 480 24.54 -2.79 4.39
N PRO A 481 25.23 -3.76 5.00
CA PRO A 481 26.03 -4.75 4.28
C PRO A 481 25.14 -5.83 3.66
N LEU A 482 25.40 -6.17 2.40
CA LEU A 482 24.82 -7.33 1.71
C LEU A 482 25.84 -8.46 1.66
N LEU A 483 25.49 -9.58 2.26
CA LEU A 483 26.35 -10.73 2.47
C LEU A 483 26.29 -11.69 1.28
N ALA A 484 27.44 -12.27 0.96
CA ALA A 484 27.60 -13.35 0.00
C ALA A 484 27.53 -14.72 0.69
N SER A 485 27.60 -15.80 -0.08
CA SER A 485 27.50 -17.18 0.44
C SER A 485 28.65 -17.60 1.35
N ASN A 486 29.78 -16.90 1.29
CA ASN A 486 30.92 -17.11 2.17
C ASN A 486 30.83 -16.27 3.47
N GLY A 487 29.74 -15.52 3.68
CA GLY A 487 29.57 -14.63 4.82
C GLY A 487 30.33 -13.30 4.72
N GLU A 488 31.11 -13.08 3.65
CA GLU A 488 31.79 -11.82 3.42
C GLU A 488 30.83 -10.78 2.83
N VAL A 489 31.13 -9.50 3.07
CA VAL A 489 30.37 -8.40 2.49
C VAL A 489 30.65 -8.31 0.99
N GLY A 490 29.64 -8.59 0.17
CA GLY A 490 29.74 -8.50 -1.28
C GLY A 490 29.52 -7.08 -1.80
N VAL A 491 28.54 -6.38 -1.26
CA VAL A 491 28.14 -5.01 -1.65
C VAL A 491 27.56 -4.29 -0.43
N TRP A 492 27.77 -2.99 -0.33
CA TRP A 492 27.09 -2.13 0.64
C TRP A 492 25.95 -1.37 -0.02
N MET A 493 24.77 -1.43 0.60
CA MET A 493 23.63 -0.56 0.29
C MET A 493 23.70 0.67 1.19
N VAL A 494 23.81 1.85 0.61
CA VAL A 494 23.85 3.12 1.36
C VAL A 494 22.60 3.91 1.02
N VAL A 495 21.72 4.07 1.99
CA VAL A 495 20.55 4.95 1.91
C VAL A 495 20.94 6.33 2.43
N VAL A 496 20.59 7.36 1.68
CA VAL A 496 20.94 8.76 1.97
C VAL A 496 19.67 9.54 2.21
N VAL A 497 19.51 10.08 3.41
CA VAL A 497 18.35 10.90 3.81
C VAL A 497 18.81 12.36 3.94
N ASP A 498 18.11 13.27 3.26
CA ASP A 498 18.40 14.71 3.36
C ASP A 498 18.00 15.23 4.76
N ASP A 499 18.83 16.10 5.33
CA ASP A 499 18.50 16.86 6.55
C ASP A 499 17.76 18.13 6.11
N HIS A 500 16.45 18.21 6.40
CA HIS A 500 15.57 19.30 5.92
C HIS A 500 15.61 20.54 6.81
#